data_AF-A0A7X7TDL5-F1
#
_entry.id   AF-A0A7X7TDL5-F1
#
_cell.length_a   1.000
_cell.length_b   1.000
_cell.length_c   1.000
_cell.angle_alpha   90.00
_cell.angle_beta   90.00
_cell.angle_gamma   90.00
#
_symmetry.space_group_name_H-M   'P 1'
#
loop_
_entity.id
_entity.type
_entity.pdbx_description
1 polymer ?
#
loop_
_entity_poly.entity_id
_entity_poly.type
_entity_poly.pdbx_seq_one_letter_code
_entity_poly.pdbx_strand_id
1 'polypeptide(L)'
;MKIIRRPFPLIFMGFIIGSAVWADPIIADHTAFQNFDKIPPYWLEKAKELTLHYAHTSHGSQIVDGIKLLETLDRRYSVAVRESGSEGLPALETPPALRIYDGNPPETYIEPGDYWDGTSALNRTRAVAATGKYNFSMWSWCGQQSSNSIATTQRYLDNLNQLETEFPAMRFIYMTGHTDGTGEDGKLNQRNNQVRQYCRDNGKVLFDFADIESYDPDGNYYLDKGTDDNCDYSGGNWATQWCTVYPGSPLCKSCSCAHSQPLNCNMKARAFWWMMARLAGWDGTVCPDLDGDSFVNLNDFAVFGERWLSFGYDNPADLTGDSSIDEDDLTILVQHWLQPCPTQGE
;
A
#
# COMPACT_ATOMS: atom_id res chain seq x y z
N MET A 1 22.48 -33.53 69.29
CA MET A 1 22.58 -34.04 67.91
C MET A 1 22.14 -32.91 66.97
N LYS A 2 23.07 -32.07 66.50
CA LYS A 2 22.76 -30.88 65.69
C LYS A 2 22.80 -31.27 64.21
N ILE A 3 21.65 -31.16 63.53
CA ILE A 3 21.49 -31.40 62.10
C ILE A 3 21.96 -30.14 61.34
N ILE A 4 22.98 -30.29 60.50
CA ILE A 4 23.46 -29.25 59.59
C ILE A 4 22.71 -29.41 58.26
N ARG A 5 21.83 -28.46 57.92
CA ARG A 5 21.19 -28.38 56.59
C ARG A 5 22.08 -27.55 55.66
N ARG A 6 22.51 -28.14 54.54
CA ARG A 6 23.19 -27.43 53.44
C ARG A 6 22.13 -26.80 52.51
N PRO A 7 22.32 -25.57 52.01
CA PRO A 7 21.42 -24.99 51.03
C PRO A 7 21.71 -25.54 49.63
N PHE A 8 20.65 -25.88 48.88
CA PHE A 8 20.70 -26.17 47.45
C PHE A 8 20.66 -24.86 46.66
N PRO A 9 21.44 -24.70 45.57
CA PRO A 9 21.33 -23.54 44.70
C PRO A 9 20.10 -23.67 43.79
N LEU A 10 19.18 -22.70 43.87
CA LEU A 10 18.14 -22.50 42.86
C LEU A 10 18.77 -21.94 41.60
N ILE A 11 18.69 -22.68 40.49
CA ILE A 11 19.02 -22.17 39.15
C ILE A 11 17.75 -21.47 38.64
N PHE A 12 17.79 -20.14 38.55
CA PHE A 12 16.77 -19.35 37.86
C PHE A 12 17.05 -19.42 36.36
N MET A 13 16.25 -20.20 35.63
CA MET A 13 16.23 -20.20 34.17
C MET A 13 15.32 -19.06 33.71
N GLY A 14 15.90 -17.91 33.42
CA GLY A 14 15.17 -16.75 32.90
C GLY A 14 14.66 -17.03 31.49
N PHE A 15 13.34 -17.08 31.31
CA PHE A 15 12.71 -17.00 30.01
C PHE A 15 12.90 -15.57 29.48
N ILE A 16 13.70 -15.42 28.42
CA ILE A 16 13.67 -14.21 27.60
C ILE A 16 12.37 -14.30 26.79
N ILE A 17 11.34 -13.59 27.25
CA ILE A 17 10.17 -13.30 26.43
C ILE A 17 10.64 -12.25 25.43
N GLY A 18 11.04 -12.70 24.23
CA GLY A 18 11.23 -11.78 23.11
C GLY A 18 9.87 -11.22 22.74
N SER A 19 9.64 -9.94 23.01
CA SER A 19 8.51 -9.22 22.43
C SER A 19 8.64 -9.30 20.91
N ALA A 20 7.67 -9.93 20.24
CA ALA A 20 7.58 -9.84 18.80
C ALA A 20 7.34 -8.37 18.46
N VAL A 21 8.36 -7.71 17.88
CA VAL A 21 8.17 -6.40 17.24
C VAL A 21 7.43 -6.70 15.95
N TRP A 22 6.13 -6.47 15.94
CA TRP A 22 5.35 -6.47 14.71
C TRP A 22 5.84 -5.29 13.88
N ALA A 23 6.17 -5.53 12.60
CA ALA A 23 6.51 -4.45 11.69
C ALA A 23 5.32 -3.49 11.60
N ASP A 24 5.58 -2.19 11.49
CA ASP A 24 4.51 -1.21 11.32
C ASP A 24 3.68 -1.52 10.07
N PRO A 25 2.35 -1.38 10.14
CA PRO A 25 1.48 -1.66 9.01
C PRO A 25 1.79 -0.70 7.86
N ILE A 26 1.76 -1.21 6.63
CA ILE A 26 1.84 -0.39 5.42
C ILE A 26 0.42 -0.22 4.91
N ILE A 27 -0.15 0.98 5.03
CA ILE A 27 -1.52 1.28 4.62
C ILE A 27 -1.47 2.25 3.45
N ALA A 28 -1.90 1.78 2.28
CA ALA A 28 -2.03 2.57 1.07
C ALA A 28 -3.47 3.08 0.95
N ASP A 29 -3.73 4.22 1.57
CA ASP A 29 -5.03 4.91 1.63
C ASP A 29 -5.00 6.23 0.84
N HIS A 30 -5.94 7.16 1.06
CA HIS A 30 -5.94 8.45 0.37
C HIS A 30 -4.64 9.27 0.59
N THR A 31 -4.00 9.13 1.75
CA THR A 31 -2.73 9.83 2.01
C THR A 31 -1.59 9.27 1.17
N ALA A 32 -1.65 7.99 0.78
CA ALA A 32 -0.63 7.37 -0.04
C ALA A 32 -0.55 7.97 -1.45
N PHE A 33 -1.70 8.27 -2.09
CA PHE A 33 -1.65 8.95 -3.40
C PHE A 33 -1.21 10.42 -3.25
N GLN A 34 -1.56 11.10 -2.16
CA GLN A 34 -1.11 12.47 -1.90
C GLN A 34 0.41 12.55 -1.70
N ASN A 35 1.02 11.47 -1.20
CA ASN A 35 2.47 11.34 -1.03
C ASN A 35 3.16 10.65 -2.22
N PHE A 36 2.47 10.44 -3.35
CA PHE A 36 3.03 9.77 -4.53
C PHE A 36 4.26 10.48 -5.10
N ASP A 37 4.23 11.81 -5.17
CA ASP A 37 5.35 12.60 -5.70
C ASP A 37 6.57 12.61 -4.75
N LYS A 38 6.42 12.06 -3.55
CA LYS A 38 7.52 11.92 -2.57
C LYS A 38 8.33 10.64 -2.75
N ILE A 39 7.93 9.72 -3.65
CA ILE A 39 8.66 8.47 -3.90
C ILE A 39 10.04 8.80 -4.50
N PRO A 40 11.15 8.49 -3.83
CA PRO A 40 12.48 8.72 -4.40
C PRO A 40 12.73 7.83 -5.63
N PRO A 41 13.43 8.31 -6.67
CA PRO A 41 13.71 7.53 -7.88
C PRO A 41 14.40 6.19 -7.59
N TYR A 42 15.28 6.14 -6.58
CA TYR A 42 15.90 4.88 -6.13
C TYR A 42 14.85 3.83 -5.72
N TRP A 43 13.87 4.21 -4.92
CA TRP A 43 12.82 3.29 -4.47
C TRP A 43 11.83 2.92 -5.57
N LEU A 44 11.67 3.78 -6.57
CA LEU A 44 10.93 3.45 -7.78
C LEU A 44 11.64 2.35 -8.59
N GLU A 45 12.96 2.44 -8.77
CA GLU A 45 13.74 1.38 -9.41
C GLU A 45 13.74 0.08 -8.60
N LYS A 46 13.82 0.17 -7.26
CA LYS A 46 13.67 -1.01 -6.38
C LYS A 46 12.28 -1.63 -6.43
N ALA A 47 11.23 -0.83 -6.55
CA ALA A 47 9.88 -1.34 -6.74
C ALA A 47 9.74 -2.14 -8.04
N LYS A 48 10.45 -1.77 -9.13
CA LYS A 48 10.44 -2.52 -10.39
C LYS A 48 11.16 -3.88 -10.32
N GLU A 49 12.02 -4.09 -9.33
CA GLU A 49 12.65 -5.39 -9.08
C GLU A 49 11.65 -6.40 -8.46
N LEU A 50 10.53 -5.92 -7.92
CA LEU A 50 9.50 -6.74 -7.29
C LEU A 50 8.63 -7.48 -8.31
N THR A 51 7.90 -8.47 -7.80
CA THR A 51 6.98 -9.31 -8.56
C THR A 51 5.67 -9.48 -7.80
N LEU A 52 4.55 -9.33 -8.50
CA LEU A 52 3.21 -9.38 -7.91
C LEU A 52 2.36 -10.44 -8.60
N HIS A 53 1.73 -11.30 -7.81
CA HIS A 53 0.55 -12.06 -8.20
C HIS A 53 -0.69 -11.23 -7.84
N TYR A 54 -1.47 -10.83 -8.84
CA TYR A 54 -2.68 -10.06 -8.67
C TYR A 54 -3.87 -10.85 -9.18
N ALA A 55 -4.92 -10.91 -8.37
CA ALA A 55 -6.11 -11.67 -8.69
C ALA A 55 -7.34 -10.80 -8.40
N HIS A 56 -8.26 -10.71 -9.35
CA HIS A 56 -9.42 -9.85 -9.15
C HIS A 56 -10.59 -10.19 -10.05
N THR A 57 -11.72 -9.55 -9.76
CA THR A 57 -12.88 -9.42 -10.65
C THR A 57 -12.91 -8.01 -11.26
N SER A 58 -14.03 -7.56 -11.83
CA SER A 58 -14.09 -6.31 -12.60
C SER A 58 -13.54 -5.05 -11.90
N HIS A 59 -13.84 -4.78 -10.63
CA HIS A 59 -13.32 -3.60 -9.93
C HIS A 59 -11.80 -3.58 -9.75
N GLY A 60 -11.13 -4.73 -9.60
CA GLY A 60 -9.67 -4.74 -9.49
C GLY A 60 -8.94 -4.30 -10.76
N SER A 61 -9.58 -4.41 -11.92
CA SER A 61 -9.02 -3.92 -13.19
C SER A 61 -8.73 -2.41 -13.16
N GLN A 62 -9.38 -1.66 -12.27
CA GLN A 62 -9.13 -0.24 -12.07
C GLN A 62 -7.66 0.06 -11.71
N ILE A 63 -7.01 -0.79 -10.90
CA ILE A 63 -5.59 -0.63 -10.57
C ILE A 63 -4.74 -0.87 -11.83
N VAL A 64 -5.03 -1.94 -12.58
CA VAL A 64 -4.29 -2.31 -13.81
C VAL A 64 -4.42 -1.22 -14.88
N ASP A 65 -5.64 -0.71 -15.11
CA ASP A 65 -5.90 0.40 -16.03
C ASP A 65 -5.15 1.66 -15.60
N GLY A 66 -5.19 1.97 -14.30
CA GLY A 66 -4.54 3.14 -13.73
C GLY A 66 -3.01 3.10 -13.86
N ILE A 67 -2.36 1.98 -13.52
CA ILE A 67 -0.89 1.86 -13.61
C ILE A 67 -0.41 1.84 -15.06
N LYS A 68 -1.17 1.24 -15.98
CA LYS A 68 -0.88 1.31 -17.42
C LYS A 68 -1.02 2.73 -17.95
N LEU A 69 -2.05 3.47 -17.54
CA LEU A 69 -2.18 4.88 -17.86
C LEU A 69 -0.98 5.68 -17.31
N LEU A 70 -0.60 5.45 -16.05
CA LEU A 70 0.49 6.18 -15.42
C LEU A 70 1.82 5.96 -16.16
N GLU A 71 2.12 4.75 -16.63
CA GLU A 71 3.28 4.47 -17.48
C GLU A 71 3.27 5.29 -18.79
N THR A 72 2.09 5.51 -19.39
CA THR A 72 1.98 6.34 -20.61
C THR A 72 2.22 7.82 -20.35
N LEU A 73 1.90 8.29 -19.14
CA LEU A 73 2.13 9.67 -18.71
C LEU A 73 3.59 9.88 -18.32
N ASP A 74 4.18 8.88 -17.67
CA ASP A 74 5.55 8.89 -17.21
C ASP A 74 6.14 7.47 -17.20
N ARG A 75 7.10 7.25 -18.09
CA ARG A 75 7.78 5.95 -18.28
C ARG A 75 8.59 5.50 -17.07
N ARG A 76 8.84 6.37 -16.09
CA ARG A 76 9.45 5.97 -14.82
C ARG A 76 8.56 4.98 -14.05
N TYR A 77 7.25 4.96 -14.29
CA TYR A 77 6.31 4.02 -13.65
C TYR A 77 6.01 2.80 -14.53
N SER A 78 7.05 2.22 -15.14
CA SER A 78 6.91 1.12 -16.09
C SER A 78 6.44 -0.19 -15.46
N VAL A 79 5.47 -0.84 -16.10
CA VAL A 79 4.87 -2.10 -15.65
C VAL A 79 4.80 -3.11 -16.80
N ALA A 80 5.06 -4.38 -16.48
CA ALA A 80 4.81 -5.49 -17.38
C ALA A 80 3.71 -6.35 -16.75
N VAL A 81 2.55 -6.41 -17.40
CA VAL A 81 1.38 -7.16 -16.91
C VAL A 81 1.09 -8.35 -17.83
N ARG A 82 1.04 -9.55 -17.26
CA ARG A 82 0.62 -10.77 -17.97
C ARG A 82 -0.70 -11.26 -17.40
N GLU A 83 -1.79 -10.96 -18.09
CA GLU A 83 -3.10 -11.55 -17.81
C GLU A 83 -3.18 -12.97 -18.39
N SER A 84 -3.39 -13.99 -17.55
CA SER A 84 -3.45 -15.38 -18.04
C SER A 84 -4.07 -16.38 -17.06
N GLY A 85 -4.84 -17.32 -17.59
CA GLY A 85 -5.30 -18.50 -16.86
C GLY A 85 -4.20 -19.54 -16.57
N SER A 86 -2.94 -19.24 -16.90
CA SER A 86 -1.78 -20.10 -16.60
C SER A 86 -0.73 -19.30 -15.84
N GLU A 87 -0.12 -19.89 -14.82
CA GLU A 87 0.88 -19.23 -13.98
C GLU A 87 2.07 -18.75 -14.81
N GLY A 88 2.54 -17.53 -14.52
CA GLY A 88 3.79 -17.03 -15.07
C GLY A 88 3.91 -15.51 -15.03
N LEU A 89 5.11 -15.05 -14.72
CA LEU A 89 5.49 -13.65 -14.87
C LEU A 89 5.74 -13.29 -16.34
N PRO A 90 5.53 -12.02 -16.71
CA PRO A 90 6.07 -11.49 -17.97
C PRO A 90 7.60 -11.59 -18.01
N ALA A 91 8.15 -11.48 -19.22
CA ALA A 91 9.59 -11.50 -19.44
C ALA A 91 10.28 -10.35 -18.68
N LEU A 92 11.55 -10.55 -18.33
CA LEU A 92 12.38 -9.45 -17.81
C LEU A 92 12.65 -8.44 -18.92
N GLU A 93 12.51 -7.16 -18.60
CA GLU A 93 12.77 -6.04 -19.50
C GLU A 93 14.08 -5.34 -19.15
N THR A 94 14.60 -4.52 -20.08
CA THR A 94 15.78 -3.68 -19.86
C THR A 94 15.52 -2.30 -20.47
N PRO A 95 15.36 -1.23 -19.67
CA PRO A 95 15.35 -1.20 -18.19
C PRO A 95 14.22 -2.05 -17.57
N PRO A 96 14.32 -2.45 -16.28
CA PRO A 96 13.30 -3.28 -15.64
C PRO A 96 11.95 -2.55 -15.56
N ALA A 97 10.88 -3.33 -15.49
CA ALA A 97 9.51 -2.89 -15.21
C ALA A 97 8.93 -3.77 -14.10
N LEU A 98 8.04 -3.21 -13.27
CA LEU A 98 7.35 -4.00 -12.24
C LEU A 98 6.54 -5.11 -12.91
N ARG A 99 6.83 -6.37 -12.58
CA ARG A 99 6.20 -7.54 -13.23
C ARG A 99 5.01 -8.04 -12.44
N ILE A 100 3.87 -8.11 -13.12
CA ILE A 100 2.59 -8.52 -12.53
C ILE A 100 2.07 -9.73 -13.31
N TYR A 101 1.81 -10.82 -12.61
CA TYR A 101 0.96 -11.90 -13.09
C TYR A 101 -0.48 -11.59 -12.65
N ASP A 102 -1.36 -11.41 -13.63
CA ASP A 102 -2.77 -11.09 -13.41
C ASP A 102 -3.62 -12.33 -13.73
N GLY A 103 -4.16 -12.95 -12.68
CA GLY A 103 -4.92 -14.20 -12.74
C GLY A 103 -4.48 -15.20 -11.68
N ASN A 104 -5.21 -16.30 -11.59
CA ASN A 104 -4.90 -17.42 -10.71
C ASN A 104 -5.38 -18.70 -11.41
N PRO A 105 -4.52 -19.64 -11.81
CA PRO A 105 -4.93 -20.70 -12.73
C PRO A 105 -6.11 -21.54 -12.22
N PRO A 106 -7.08 -21.91 -13.09
CA PRO A 106 -7.07 -21.72 -14.54
C PRO A 106 -7.70 -20.40 -15.03
N GLU A 107 -8.05 -19.48 -14.12
CA GLU A 107 -8.91 -18.34 -14.44
C GLU A 107 -8.12 -17.03 -14.55
N THR A 108 -8.70 -16.03 -15.21
CA THR A 108 -8.29 -14.62 -15.15
C THR A 108 -9.30 -13.74 -14.41
N TYR A 109 -10.55 -14.20 -14.29
CA TYR A 109 -11.57 -13.56 -13.48
C TYR A 109 -11.73 -14.32 -12.17
N ILE A 110 -11.19 -13.78 -11.07
CA ILE A 110 -10.91 -14.55 -9.86
C ILE A 110 -11.92 -14.21 -8.77
N GLU A 111 -12.93 -15.06 -8.58
CA GLU A 111 -13.89 -14.92 -7.49
C GLU A 111 -13.29 -15.39 -6.14
N PRO A 112 -13.96 -15.15 -4.99
CA PRO A 112 -13.46 -15.63 -3.70
C PRO A 112 -13.08 -17.12 -3.68
N GLY A 113 -13.90 -17.96 -4.32
CA GLY A 113 -13.69 -19.42 -4.44
C GLY A 113 -12.52 -19.84 -5.33
N ASP A 114 -11.86 -18.87 -5.97
CA ASP A 114 -10.71 -19.08 -6.84
C ASP A 114 -9.41 -18.62 -6.19
N TYR A 115 -9.45 -17.94 -5.03
CA TYR A 115 -8.27 -17.38 -4.37
C TYR A 115 -8.15 -17.68 -2.86
N TRP A 116 -9.16 -17.36 -2.05
CA TRP A 116 -9.07 -17.46 -0.58
C TRP A 116 -10.21 -18.23 0.08
N ASP A 117 -11.39 -18.34 -0.53
CA ASP A 117 -12.57 -18.93 0.13
C ASP A 117 -12.72 -20.43 -0.15
N GLY A 118 -12.21 -21.24 0.79
CA GLY A 118 -12.33 -22.69 0.78
C GLY A 118 -11.07 -23.42 0.28
N THR A 119 -11.04 -24.74 0.48
CA THR A 119 -9.84 -25.55 0.24
C THR A 119 -9.34 -25.50 -1.21
N SER A 120 -10.25 -25.52 -2.18
CA SER A 120 -9.89 -25.44 -3.60
C SER A 120 -9.24 -24.10 -3.93
N ALA A 121 -9.84 -23.00 -3.47
CA ALA A 121 -9.34 -21.64 -3.61
C ALA A 121 -7.91 -21.51 -3.05
N LEU A 122 -7.74 -21.93 -1.80
CA LEU A 122 -6.46 -21.92 -1.11
C LEU A 122 -5.41 -22.75 -1.85
N ASN A 123 -5.77 -23.93 -2.36
CA ASN A 123 -4.83 -24.78 -3.09
C ASN A 123 -4.36 -24.16 -4.41
N ARG A 124 -5.19 -23.37 -5.09
CA ARG A 124 -4.77 -22.62 -6.29
C ARG A 124 -3.75 -21.55 -5.92
N THR A 125 -4.03 -20.75 -4.91
CA THR A 125 -3.11 -19.71 -4.43
C THR A 125 -1.81 -20.30 -3.88
N ARG A 126 -1.88 -21.43 -3.17
CA ARG A 126 -0.70 -22.23 -2.76
C ARG A 126 0.15 -22.65 -3.94
N ALA A 127 -0.46 -23.08 -5.05
CA ALA A 127 0.27 -23.51 -6.23
C ALA A 127 1.06 -22.35 -6.85
N VAL A 128 0.49 -21.14 -6.89
CA VAL A 128 1.20 -19.93 -7.33
C VAL A 128 2.31 -19.55 -6.34
N ALA A 129 2.01 -19.53 -5.05
CA ALA A 129 2.97 -19.22 -3.98
C ALA A 129 4.18 -20.17 -3.98
N ALA A 130 3.93 -21.48 -4.16
CA ALA A 130 4.94 -22.53 -4.15
C ALA A 130 5.95 -22.42 -5.32
N THR A 131 5.68 -21.61 -6.34
CA THR A 131 6.65 -21.34 -7.41
C THR A 131 7.86 -20.54 -6.91
N GLY A 132 7.71 -19.80 -5.81
CA GLY A 132 8.74 -18.90 -5.27
C GLY A 132 9.06 -17.70 -6.19
N LYS A 133 8.24 -17.44 -7.21
CA LYS A 133 8.48 -16.38 -8.20
C LYS A 133 7.98 -15.01 -7.78
N TYR A 134 7.07 -14.93 -6.81
CA TYR A 134 6.31 -13.73 -6.46
C TYR A 134 6.72 -13.23 -5.08
N ASN A 135 7.00 -11.93 -4.97
CA ASN A 135 7.26 -11.28 -3.69
C ASN A 135 5.95 -10.98 -2.94
N PHE A 136 4.90 -10.64 -3.69
CA PHE A 136 3.62 -10.22 -3.15
C PHE A 136 2.45 -10.92 -3.84
N SER A 137 1.36 -11.10 -3.09
CA SER A 137 0.09 -11.60 -3.61
C SER A 137 -1.05 -10.73 -3.11
N MET A 138 -1.92 -10.28 -4.02
CA MET A 138 -3.02 -9.37 -3.70
C MET A 138 -4.31 -9.84 -4.38
N TRP A 139 -5.44 -9.73 -3.68
CA TRP A 139 -6.76 -10.01 -4.26
C TRP A 139 -7.77 -8.92 -3.96
N SER A 140 -8.48 -8.47 -5.00
CA SER A 140 -9.44 -7.37 -4.91
C SER A 140 -10.89 -7.85 -4.85
N TRP A 141 -11.67 -7.21 -3.99
CA TRP A 141 -13.12 -7.35 -3.95
C TRP A 141 -13.80 -6.70 -5.18
N CYS A 142 -14.98 -7.21 -5.52
CA CYS A 142 -16.07 -6.54 -6.24
C CYS A 142 -17.16 -6.16 -5.22
N GLY A 143 -18.43 -6.15 -5.64
CA GLY A 143 -19.59 -6.05 -4.75
C GLY A 143 -19.80 -7.21 -3.76
N GLN A 144 -18.95 -8.26 -3.74
CA GLN A 144 -19.11 -9.35 -2.75
C GLN A 144 -19.01 -8.83 -1.31
N GLN A 145 -18.12 -7.86 -1.05
CA GLN A 145 -17.91 -7.34 0.30
C GLN A 145 -19.14 -6.59 0.85
N SER A 146 -19.95 -5.96 -0.01
CA SER A 146 -21.16 -5.21 0.42
C SER A 146 -22.15 -6.06 1.21
N SER A 147 -22.18 -7.37 0.95
CA SER A 147 -23.12 -8.30 1.57
C SER A 147 -22.49 -9.23 2.61
N ASN A 148 -21.17 -9.22 2.77
CA ASN A 148 -20.46 -10.17 3.62
C ASN A 148 -20.79 -9.98 5.11
N SER A 149 -20.89 -11.11 5.82
CA SER A 149 -21.03 -11.12 7.28
C SER A 149 -19.67 -10.92 7.96
N ILE A 150 -19.69 -10.58 9.25
CA ILE A 150 -18.48 -10.52 10.10
C ILE A 150 -17.66 -11.81 9.97
N ALA A 151 -18.32 -12.97 10.00
CA ALA A 151 -17.67 -14.27 9.91
C ALA A 151 -17.04 -14.54 8.52
N THR A 152 -17.63 -14.02 7.44
CA THR A 152 -17.07 -14.18 6.10
C THR A 152 -15.84 -13.30 5.92
N THR A 153 -15.91 -12.04 6.37
CA THR A 153 -14.75 -11.14 6.38
C THR A 153 -13.65 -11.68 7.30
N GLN A 154 -13.99 -12.28 8.45
CA GLN A 154 -12.99 -12.91 9.32
C GLN A 154 -12.30 -14.09 8.63
N ARG A 155 -13.07 -14.93 7.91
CA ARG A 155 -12.51 -16.04 7.14
C ARG A 155 -11.53 -15.57 6.05
N TYR A 156 -11.80 -14.45 5.38
CA TYR A 156 -10.85 -13.81 4.47
C TYR A 156 -9.54 -13.47 5.18
N LEU A 157 -9.61 -12.81 6.33
CA LEU A 157 -8.45 -12.39 7.11
C LEU A 157 -7.61 -13.59 7.57
N ASP A 158 -8.27 -14.60 8.14
CA ASP A 158 -7.65 -15.82 8.66
C ASP A 158 -6.97 -16.62 7.54
N ASN A 159 -7.63 -16.75 6.39
CA ASN A 159 -7.11 -17.52 5.26
C ASN A 159 -5.90 -16.85 4.58
N LEU A 160 -5.90 -15.52 4.45
CA LEU A 160 -4.73 -14.77 4.00
C LEU A 160 -3.57 -14.91 4.98
N ASN A 161 -3.84 -14.82 6.29
CA ASN A 161 -2.80 -14.99 7.30
C ASN A 161 -2.25 -16.42 7.34
N GLN A 162 -3.11 -17.42 7.10
CA GLN A 162 -2.68 -18.80 6.92
C GLN A 162 -1.72 -18.93 5.75
N LEU A 163 -2.05 -18.37 4.58
CA LEU A 163 -1.17 -18.39 3.42
C LEU A 163 0.16 -17.67 3.68
N GLU A 164 0.13 -16.51 4.35
CA GLU A 164 1.35 -15.78 4.71
C GLU A 164 2.24 -16.58 5.69
N THR A 165 1.63 -17.34 6.60
CA THR A 165 2.36 -18.25 7.50
C THR A 165 2.97 -19.44 6.75
N GLU A 166 2.25 -19.98 5.76
CA GLU A 166 2.70 -21.11 4.94
C GLU A 166 3.82 -20.71 3.95
N PHE A 167 3.82 -19.47 3.46
CA PHE A 167 4.75 -18.95 2.45
C PHE A 167 5.43 -17.65 2.91
N PRO A 168 6.37 -17.70 3.88
CA PRO A 168 6.97 -16.50 4.47
C PRO A 168 7.79 -15.65 3.49
N ALA A 169 8.15 -16.18 2.32
CA ALA A 169 8.85 -15.45 1.26
C ALA A 169 7.91 -14.61 0.38
N MET A 170 6.59 -14.84 0.46
CA MET A 170 5.58 -14.10 -0.31
C MET A 170 4.60 -13.43 0.67
N ARG A 171 4.62 -12.11 0.72
CA ARG A 171 3.72 -11.34 1.61
C ARG A 171 2.36 -11.15 0.94
N PHE A 172 1.31 -11.16 1.74
CA PHE A 172 -0.06 -10.99 1.25
C PHE A 172 -0.56 -9.58 1.55
N ILE A 173 -1.08 -8.92 0.51
CA ILE A 173 -1.66 -7.58 0.59
C ILE A 173 -3.17 -7.72 0.78
N TYR A 174 -3.67 -7.18 1.88
CA TYR A 174 -5.08 -7.13 2.22
C TYR A 174 -5.74 -5.98 1.48
N MET A 175 -7.05 -6.07 1.22
CA MET A 175 -7.80 -5.02 0.54
C MET A 175 -9.14 -4.76 1.24
N THR A 176 -9.56 -3.50 1.27
CA THR A 176 -10.96 -3.14 1.51
C THR A 176 -11.76 -3.29 0.21
N GLY A 177 -13.10 -3.40 0.32
CA GLY A 177 -13.99 -3.26 -0.84
C GLY A 177 -14.02 -1.82 -1.35
N HIS A 178 -14.71 -1.58 -2.46
CA HIS A 178 -15.00 -0.23 -2.96
C HIS A 178 -16.07 0.47 -2.10
N THR A 179 -16.39 1.73 -2.35
CA THR A 179 -17.57 2.42 -1.79
C THR A 179 -18.84 2.01 -2.54
N ASP A 180 -19.99 1.96 -1.89
CA ASP A 180 -21.26 1.49 -2.49
C ASP A 180 -22.46 2.40 -2.20
N GLY A 181 -22.21 3.64 -1.79
CA GLY A 181 -23.25 4.62 -1.49
C GLY A 181 -24.01 4.39 -0.17
N THR A 182 -23.69 3.34 0.59
CA THR A 182 -24.38 3.06 1.87
C THR A 182 -23.85 3.89 3.05
N GLY A 183 -22.77 4.66 2.84
CA GLY A 183 -22.22 5.62 3.80
C GLY A 183 -21.47 4.99 4.98
N GLU A 184 -21.15 5.80 5.98
CA GLU A 184 -20.30 5.42 7.11
C GLU A 184 -20.89 4.30 7.97
N ASP A 185 -22.21 4.32 8.17
CA ASP A 185 -22.94 3.28 8.91
C ASP A 185 -23.25 2.05 8.06
N GLY A 186 -22.93 2.11 6.76
CA GLY A 186 -23.14 1.06 5.78
C GLY A 186 -22.45 -0.24 6.16
N LYS A 187 -23.09 -1.36 5.85
CA LYS A 187 -22.54 -2.69 6.13
C LYS A 187 -21.17 -2.90 5.51
N LEU A 188 -20.95 -2.38 4.30
CA LEU A 188 -19.67 -2.42 3.61
C LEU A 188 -18.59 -1.68 4.40
N ASN A 189 -18.84 -0.43 4.80
CA ASN A 189 -17.87 0.33 5.58
C ASN A 189 -17.52 -0.36 6.90
N GLN A 190 -18.50 -0.98 7.57
CA GLN A 190 -18.22 -1.78 8.77
C GLN A 190 -17.33 -3.00 8.49
N ARG A 191 -17.45 -3.66 7.33
CA ARG A 191 -16.55 -4.76 6.94
C ARG A 191 -15.17 -4.25 6.54
N ASN A 192 -15.10 -3.12 5.85
CA ASN A 192 -13.83 -2.45 5.53
C ASN A 192 -13.09 -2.05 6.81
N ASN A 193 -13.80 -1.52 7.82
CA ASN A 193 -13.22 -1.21 9.13
C ASN A 193 -12.72 -2.45 9.87
N GLN A 194 -13.36 -3.62 9.71
CA GLN A 194 -12.81 -4.88 10.23
C GLN A 194 -11.46 -5.23 9.58
N VAL A 195 -11.34 -5.08 8.25
CA VAL A 195 -10.08 -5.33 7.54
C VAL A 195 -9.00 -4.32 7.96
N ARG A 196 -9.34 -3.03 8.01
CA ARG A 196 -8.43 -1.95 8.46
C ARG A 196 -7.89 -2.21 9.85
N GLN A 197 -8.78 -2.54 10.79
CA GLN A 197 -8.40 -2.83 12.17
C GLN A 197 -7.47 -4.03 12.26
N TYR A 198 -7.81 -5.12 11.57
CA TYR A 198 -6.95 -6.30 11.53
C TYR A 198 -5.54 -5.99 10.99
N CYS A 199 -5.45 -5.18 9.93
CA CYS A 199 -4.17 -4.83 9.34
C CYS A 199 -3.30 -3.99 10.29
N ARG A 200 -3.91 -3.01 10.98
CA ARG A 200 -3.23 -2.20 11.98
C ARG A 200 -2.73 -3.03 13.15
N ASP A 201 -3.59 -3.88 13.70
CA ASP A 201 -3.27 -4.68 14.89
C ASP A 201 -2.19 -5.74 14.63
N ASN A 202 -2.00 -6.17 13.39
CA ASN A 202 -1.11 -7.28 13.02
C ASN A 202 0.03 -6.86 12.07
N GLY A 203 0.27 -5.57 11.88
CA GLY A 203 1.37 -5.09 11.05
C GLY A 203 1.28 -5.52 9.57
N LYS A 204 0.06 -5.60 9.03
CA LYS A 204 -0.18 -6.09 7.66
C LYS A 204 -0.03 -4.97 6.63
N VAL A 205 0.06 -5.38 5.36
CA VAL A 205 -0.04 -4.48 4.22
C VAL A 205 -1.50 -4.39 3.79
N LEU A 206 -2.02 -3.17 3.67
CA LEU A 206 -3.39 -2.89 3.24
C LEU A 206 -3.38 -1.94 2.05
N PHE A 207 -4.08 -2.30 0.98
CA PHE A 207 -4.50 -1.38 -0.06
C PHE A 207 -5.96 -0.98 0.19
N ASP A 208 -6.18 0.25 0.65
CA ASP A 208 -7.48 0.69 1.16
C ASP A 208 -8.31 1.35 0.05
N PHE A 209 -8.96 0.50 -0.75
CA PHE A 209 -9.73 0.89 -1.91
C PHE A 209 -10.85 1.87 -1.58
N ALA A 210 -11.68 1.56 -0.58
CA ALA A 210 -12.77 2.44 -0.17
C ALA A 210 -12.27 3.76 0.41
N ASP A 211 -11.13 3.77 1.11
CA ASP A 211 -10.61 5.03 1.64
C ASP A 211 -10.15 5.96 0.52
N ILE A 212 -9.40 5.45 -0.47
CA ILE A 212 -9.00 6.23 -1.65
C ILE A 212 -10.22 6.80 -2.39
N GLU A 213 -11.30 6.03 -2.52
CA GLU A 213 -12.55 6.48 -3.18
C GLU A 213 -13.41 7.44 -2.32
N SER A 214 -13.08 7.62 -1.05
CA SER A 214 -13.84 8.45 -0.12
C SER A 214 -13.33 9.88 -0.03
N TYR A 215 -12.22 10.21 -0.69
CA TYR A 215 -11.62 11.54 -0.69
C TYR A 215 -11.39 12.04 -2.11
N ASP A 216 -11.54 13.35 -2.33
CA ASP A 216 -11.02 13.98 -3.54
C ASP A 216 -9.51 14.32 -3.40
N PRO A 217 -8.83 14.75 -4.49
CA PRO A 217 -7.43 15.12 -4.42
C PRO A 217 -7.09 16.26 -3.45
N ASP A 218 -8.07 17.11 -3.11
CA ASP A 218 -7.91 18.23 -2.18
C ASP A 218 -8.13 17.80 -0.71
N GLY A 219 -8.45 16.52 -0.47
CA GLY A 219 -8.68 15.95 0.86
C GLY A 219 -10.11 16.12 1.39
N ASN A 220 -11.06 16.52 0.55
CA ASN A 220 -12.46 16.58 0.96
C ASN A 220 -13.04 15.17 1.06
N TYR A 221 -13.72 14.88 2.16
CA TYR A 221 -14.35 13.59 2.42
C TYR A 221 -15.78 13.50 1.87
N TYR A 222 -16.16 12.31 1.38
CA TYR A 222 -17.43 12.04 0.70
C TYR A 222 -18.18 10.78 1.15
N LEU A 223 -17.61 9.92 2.00
CA LEU A 223 -18.34 8.75 2.50
C LEU A 223 -19.52 9.15 3.41
N ASP A 224 -19.38 10.25 4.16
CA ASP A 224 -20.45 10.88 4.94
C ASP A 224 -21.63 11.36 4.07
N LYS A 225 -21.37 11.58 2.77
CA LYS A 225 -22.38 12.00 1.78
C LYS A 225 -22.88 10.85 0.90
N GLY A 226 -22.51 9.61 1.26
CA GLY A 226 -22.91 8.40 0.56
C GLY A 226 -22.28 8.29 -0.83
N THR A 227 -20.97 8.54 -0.94
CA THR A 227 -20.27 8.26 -2.21
C THR A 227 -20.32 6.77 -2.57
N ASP A 228 -20.47 6.48 -3.86
CA ASP A 228 -20.31 5.14 -4.43
C ASP A 228 -19.05 5.02 -5.30
N ASP A 229 -18.86 3.83 -5.89
CA ASP A 229 -17.73 3.47 -6.74
C ASP A 229 -17.69 4.28 -8.04
N ASN A 230 -18.82 4.83 -8.49
CA ASN A 230 -18.87 5.77 -9.60
C ASN A 230 -18.51 7.21 -9.20
N CYS A 231 -18.11 7.45 -7.95
CA CYS A 231 -17.88 8.78 -7.37
C CYS A 231 -19.16 9.63 -7.21
N ASP A 232 -20.35 9.02 -7.33
CA ASP A 232 -21.62 9.71 -7.14
C ASP A 232 -21.93 9.82 -5.65
N TYR A 233 -22.39 10.98 -5.21
CA TYR A 233 -22.80 11.25 -3.82
C TYR A 233 -24.03 12.17 -3.78
N SER A 234 -24.60 12.40 -2.58
CA SER A 234 -25.70 13.36 -2.39
C SER A 234 -25.23 14.80 -2.61
N GLY A 235 -25.12 15.19 -3.88
CA GLY A 235 -24.56 16.48 -4.30
C GLY A 235 -23.93 16.47 -5.70
N GLY A 236 -23.82 15.31 -6.35
CA GLY A 236 -23.33 15.17 -7.71
C GLY A 236 -22.27 14.08 -7.81
N ASN A 237 -21.24 14.32 -8.62
CA ASN A 237 -20.12 13.40 -8.82
C ASN A 237 -18.83 14.13 -8.50
N TRP A 238 -18.15 13.76 -7.40
CA TRP A 238 -17.04 14.55 -6.87
C TRP A 238 -15.83 14.54 -7.81
N ALA A 239 -15.58 13.42 -8.49
CA ALA A 239 -14.49 13.30 -9.45
C ALA A 239 -14.71 14.19 -10.69
N THR A 240 -15.94 14.20 -11.22
CA THR A 240 -16.31 15.08 -12.34
C THR A 240 -16.22 16.55 -11.96
N GLN A 241 -16.68 16.90 -10.76
CA GLN A 241 -16.60 18.26 -10.23
C GLN A 241 -15.15 18.70 -10.09
N TRP A 242 -14.29 17.87 -9.48
CA TRP A 242 -12.87 18.16 -9.33
C TRP A 242 -12.20 18.35 -10.70
N CYS A 243 -12.44 17.46 -11.65
CA CYS A 243 -11.87 17.59 -13.01
C CYS A 243 -12.42 18.79 -13.80
N THR A 244 -13.60 19.30 -13.45
CA THR A 244 -14.11 20.55 -14.04
C THR A 244 -13.33 21.76 -13.54
N VAL A 245 -12.89 21.74 -12.29
CA VAL A 245 -12.05 22.79 -11.68
C VAL A 245 -10.60 22.68 -12.15
N TYR A 246 -10.08 21.46 -12.34
CA TYR A 246 -8.69 21.19 -12.73
C TYR A 246 -8.56 20.38 -14.04
N PRO A 247 -9.08 20.87 -15.18
CA PRO A 247 -9.16 20.08 -16.43
C PRO A 247 -7.80 19.71 -17.03
N GLY A 248 -6.72 20.39 -16.64
CA GLY A 248 -5.35 20.10 -17.07
C GLY A 248 -4.63 19.05 -16.22
N SER A 249 -5.18 18.66 -15.08
CA SER A 249 -4.50 17.75 -14.15
C SER A 249 -4.23 16.38 -14.78
N PRO A 250 -3.05 15.77 -14.55
CA PRO A 250 -2.79 14.40 -14.96
C PRO A 250 -3.71 13.38 -14.26
N LEU A 251 -4.30 13.74 -13.10
CA LEU A 251 -5.30 12.89 -12.44
C LEU A 251 -6.59 12.74 -13.27
N CYS A 252 -6.91 13.72 -14.12
CA CYS A 252 -8.12 13.70 -14.94
C CYS A 252 -7.94 12.97 -16.28
N LYS A 253 -6.78 12.33 -16.51
CA LYS A 253 -6.53 11.60 -17.76
C LYS A 253 -7.41 10.36 -17.84
N SER A 254 -8.02 10.19 -19.00
CA SER A 254 -8.98 9.11 -19.24
C SER A 254 -8.32 7.74 -19.29
N CYS A 255 -8.98 6.76 -18.68
CA CYS A 255 -8.75 5.32 -18.82
C CYS A 255 -10.11 4.60 -18.72
N SER A 256 -10.13 3.29 -19.01
CA SER A 256 -11.38 2.50 -19.02
C SER A 256 -12.08 2.50 -17.65
N CYS A 257 -11.32 2.27 -16.58
CA CYS A 257 -11.76 2.44 -15.18
C CYS A 257 -13.13 1.83 -14.88
N ALA A 258 -13.21 0.50 -14.85
CA ALA A 258 -14.47 -0.22 -14.70
C ALA A 258 -15.33 0.29 -13.53
N HIS A 259 -16.59 0.66 -13.82
CA HIS A 259 -17.60 1.16 -12.87
C HIS A 259 -17.24 2.46 -12.13
N SER A 260 -16.19 3.15 -12.54
CA SER A 260 -15.68 4.32 -11.83
C SER A 260 -15.28 5.46 -12.75
N GLN A 261 -14.83 6.57 -12.17
CA GLN A 261 -14.31 7.71 -12.91
C GLN A 261 -12.79 7.58 -13.11
N PRO A 262 -12.24 8.03 -14.26
CA PRO A 262 -10.79 7.92 -14.51
C PRO A 262 -9.90 8.51 -13.41
N LEU A 263 -10.39 9.55 -12.72
CA LEU A 263 -9.68 10.16 -11.59
C LEU A 263 -9.45 9.18 -10.44
N ASN A 264 -10.44 8.33 -10.12
CA ASN A 264 -10.30 7.28 -9.10
C ASN A 264 -9.18 6.29 -9.48
N CYS A 265 -9.18 5.78 -10.71
CA CYS A 265 -8.13 4.88 -11.18
C CYS A 265 -6.74 5.53 -11.14
N ASN A 266 -6.64 6.83 -11.46
CA ASN A 266 -5.40 7.58 -11.37
C ASN A 266 -4.88 7.71 -9.93
N MET A 267 -5.78 7.92 -8.96
CA MET A 267 -5.42 7.98 -7.53
C MET A 267 -4.98 6.60 -7.03
N LYS A 268 -5.71 5.55 -7.40
CA LYS A 268 -5.38 4.15 -7.07
C LYS A 268 -4.03 3.73 -7.62
N ALA A 269 -3.71 4.11 -8.87
CA ALA A 269 -2.40 3.84 -9.47
C ALA A 269 -1.26 4.49 -8.67
N ARG A 270 -1.46 5.73 -8.21
CA ARG A 270 -0.47 6.48 -7.43
C ARG A 270 -0.29 5.92 -6.04
N ALA A 271 -1.39 5.61 -5.33
CA ALA A 271 -1.34 4.89 -4.06
C ALA A 271 -0.66 3.51 -4.21
N PHE A 272 -0.88 2.83 -5.35
CA PHE A 272 -0.26 1.53 -5.62
C PHE A 272 1.25 1.67 -5.76
N TRP A 273 1.75 2.64 -6.53
CA TRP A 273 3.19 2.86 -6.64
C TRP A 273 3.83 3.32 -5.32
N TRP A 274 3.13 4.14 -4.53
CA TRP A 274 3.57 4.46 -3.17
C TRP A 274 3.71 3.19 -2.32
N MET A 275 2.71 2.31 -2.36
CA MET A 275 2.76 1.02 -1.65
C MET A 275 3.93 0.16 -2.14
N MET A 276 4.13 0.04 -3.45
CA MET A 276 5.21 -0.77 -4.01
C MET A 276 6.59 -0.24 -3.62
N ALA A 277 6.77 1.08 -3.53
CA ALA A 277 8.00 1.69 -3.01
C ALA A 277 8.20 1.37 -1.51
N ARG A 278 7.16 1.47 -0.69
CA ARG A 278 7.21 1.05 0.73
C ARG A 278 7.59 -0.43 0.88
N LEU A 279 7.01 -1.28 0.03
CA LEU A 279 7.30 -2.72 -0.01
C LEU A 279 8.70 -3.05 -0.51
N ALA A 280 9.30 -2.18 -1.33
CA ALA A 280 10.68 -2.29 -1.78
C ALA A 280 11.69 -1.93 -0.68
N GLY A 281 11.25 -1.27 0.40
CA GLY A 281 12.08 -0.89 1.54
C GLY A 281 12.07 0.59 1.87
N TRP A 282 11.31 1.43 1.13
CA TRP A 282 11.13 2.82 1.51
C TRP A 282 10.40 2.90 2.85
N ASP A 283 11.01 3.58 3.81
CA ASP A 283 10.44 3.85 5.13
C ASP A 283 9.23 4.80 5.07
N GLY A 284 9.07 5.54 3.98
CA GLY A 284 7.99 6.52 3.77
C GLY A 284 8.40 7.95 4.12
N THR A 285 9.69 8.21 4.39
CA THR A 285 10.19 9.54 4.74
C THR A 285 10.53 10.36 3.49
N VAL A 286 10.48 11.69 3.64
CA VAL A 286 10.75 12.64 2.57
C VAL A 286 12.25 12.77 2.36
N CYS A 287 12.68 12.83 1.11
CA CYS A 287 14.09 13.04 0.78
C CYS A 287 14.57 14.37 1.39
N PRO A 288 15.58 14.35 2.28
CA PRO A 288 16.03 15.50 3.05
C PRO A 288 16.99 16.39 2.24
N ASP A 289 16.52 16.84 1.08
CA ASP A 289 17.15 17.89 0.26
C ASP A 289 16.67 19.26 0.78
N LEU A 290 17.43 19.78 1.73
CA LEU A 290 17.12 20.99 2.46
C LEU A 290 17.67 22.26 1.78
N ASP A 291 18.65 22.11 0.88
CA ASP A 291 19.21 23.22 0.10
C ASP A 291 18.65 23.33 -1.33
N GLY A 292 17.90 22.32 -1.78
CA GLY A 292 17.22 22.26 -3.07
C GLY A 292 18.13 21.89 -4.24
N ASP A 293 19.32 21.33 -3.97
CA ASP A 293 20.29 20.93 -4.99
C ASP A 293 20.03 19.53 -5.59
N SER A 294 18.96 18.87 -5.13
CA SER A 294 18.57 17.52 -5.54
C SER A 294 19.57 16.43 -5.16
N PHE A 295 20.37 16.66 -4.12
CA PHE A 295 21.36 15.69 -3.66
C PHE A 295 21.68 15.82 -2.17
N VAL A 296 21.27 14.85 -1.35
CA VAL A 296 21.52 14.90 0.10
C VAL A 296 23.02 14.83 0.40
N ASN A 297 23.58 15.91 0.90
CA ASN A 297 25.00 16.05 1.15
C ASN A 297 25.29 16.96 2.36
N LEU A 298 26.53 17.43 2.45
CA LEU A 298 26.98 18.25 3.56
C LEU A 298 26.27 19.60 3.64
N ASN A 299 25.79 20.13 2.51
CA ASN A 299 25.00 21.35 2.50
C ASN A 299 23.65 21.14 3.18
N ASP A 300 22.96 20.02 2.93
CA ASP A 300 21.73 19.68 3.65
C ASP A 300 21.98 19.52 5.13
N PHE A 301 23.06 18.83 5.50
CA PHE A 301 23.45 18.72 6.91
C PHE A 301 23.75 20.09 7.54
N ALA A 302 24.32 21.04 6.79
CA ALA A 302 24.54 22.39 7.26
C ALA A 302 23.21 23.13 7.49
N VAL A 303 22.27 23.05 6.54
CA VAL A 303 20.91 23.62 6.67
C VAL A 303 20.16 22.98 7.85
N PHE A 304 20.27 21.66 8.02
CA PHE A 304 19.73 20.92 9.15
C PHE A 304 20.32 21.42 10.48
N GLY A 305 21.64 21.54 10.55
CA GLY A 305 22.36 22.00 11.75
C GLY A 305 22.02 23.43 12.17
N GLU A 306 21.70 24.31 11.22
CA GLU A 306 21.21 25.67 11.50
C GLU A 306 19.85 25.69 12.21
N ARG A 307 19.08 24.60 12.08
CA ARG A 307 17.71 24.47 12.61
C ARG A 307 17.62 23.47 13.76
N TRP A 308 18.74 22.89 14.18
CA TRP A 308 18.82 21.92 15.28
C TRP A 308 18.18 22.46 16.56
N LEU A 309 17.33 21.65 17.21
CA LEU A 309 16.56 21.99 18.42
C LEU A 309 15.63 23.19 18.27
N SER A 310 15.28 23.57 17.04
CA SER A 310 14.21 24.54 16.81
C SER A 310 12.83 23.86 16.90
N PHE A 311 11.80 24.67 17.19
CA PHE A 311 10.42 24.22 17.34
C PHE A 311 9.52 25.06 16.46
N GLY A 312 8.55 24.43 15.80
CA GLY A 312 7.52 25.13 15.03
C GLY A 312 6.98 24.31 13.86
N TYR A 313 5.73 24.60 13.50
CA TYR A 313 5.09 24.06 12.29
C TYR A 313 5.78 24.62 11.04
N ASP A 314 5.89 23.80 9.98
CA ASP A 314 6.50 24.14 8.67
C ASP A 314 8.02 24.39 8.68
N ASN A 315 8.79 23.62 9.44
CA ASN A 315 10.24 23.61 9.28
C ASN A 315 10.67 22.54 8.25
N PRO A 316 11.38 22.88 7.15
CA PRO A 316 11.79 21.88 6.17
C PRO A 316 12.75 20.82 6.73
N ALA A 317 13.41 21.11 7.86
CA ALA A 317 14.31 20.17 8.53
C ALA A 317 13.60 19.30 9.60
N ASP A 318 12.30 19.52 9.82
CA ASP A 318 11.44 18.57 10.55
C ASP A 318 11.00 17.48 9.54
N LEU A 319 11.82 16.43 9.47
CA LEU A 319 11.70 15.35 8.50
C LEU A 319 10.72 14.26 8.99
N THR A 320 10.44 14.25 10.29
CA THR A 320 9.48 13.35 10.94
C THR A 320 8.07 13.94 11.01
N GLY A 321 7.94 15.28 10.97
CA GLY A 321 6.69 16.03 11.09
C GLY A 321 6.20 16.20 12.53
N ASP A 322 7.06 16.03 13.53
CA ASP A 322 6.69 16.04 14.95
C ASP A 322 6.80 17.41 15.64
N SER A 323 7.16 18.45 14.86
CA SER A 323 7.38 19.83 15.29
C SER A 323 8.64 20.09 16.13
N SER A 324 9.53 19.09 16.21
CA SER A 324 10.89 19.18 16.76
C SER A 324 11.92 18.99 15.64
N ILE A 325 13.15 19.46 15.86
CA ILE A 325 14.30 19.03 15.06
C ILE A 325 15.32 18.40 15.99
N ASP A 326 15.44 17.08 15.91
CA ASP A 326 16.27 16.30 16.81
C ASP A 326 16.92 15.07 16.14
N GLU A 327 17.36 14.12 16.97
CA GLU A 327 18.10 12.93 16.53
C GLU A 327 17.28 12.03 15.58
N ASP A 328 15.95 12.08 15.66
CA ASP A 328 15.08 11.30 14.79
C ASP A 328 15.08 11.88 13.36
N ASP A 329 15.06 13.21 13.19
CA ASP A 329 15.22 13.83 11.87
C ASP A 329 16.63 13.63 11.32
N LEU A 330 17.66 13.71 12.18
CA LEU A 330 19.04 13.44 11.78
C LEU A 330 19.19 12.01 11.24
N THR A 331 18.46 11.05 11.81
CA THR A 331 18.45 9.67 11.34
C THR A 331 17.97 9.58 9.89
N ILE A 332 16.92 10.31 9.53
CA ILE A 332 16.39 10.38 8.16
C ILE A 332 17.43 11.00 7.22
N LEU A 333 18.05 12.12 7.63
CA LEU A 333 19.12 12.78 6.85
C LEU A 333 20.28 11.82 6.56
N VAL A 334 20.73 11.07 7.58
CA VAL A 334 21.85 10.13 7.45
C VAL A 334 21.48 8.92 6.58
N GLN A 335 20.25 8.42 6.65
CA GLN A 335 19.80 7.32 5.79
C GLN A 335 19.84 7.69 4.30
N HIS A 336 19.65 8.97 4.00
CA HIS A 336 19.70 9.50 2.64
C HIS A 336 21.07 10.09 2.27
N TRP A 337 22.11 9.93 3.12
CA TRP A 337 23.41 10.54 2.88
C TRP A 337 24.01 10.14 1.52
N LEU A 338 24.38 11.16 0.72
CA LEU A 338 24.90 11.03 -0.64
C LEU A 338 23.93 10.34 -1.62
N GLN A 339 22.63 10.48 -1.38
CA GLN A 339 21.58 10.02 -2.30
C GLN A 339 20.99 11.21 -3.07
N PRO A 340 20.70 11.06 -4.37
CA PRO A 340 19.95 12.06 -5.13
C PRO A 340 18.50 12.16 -4.64
N CYS A 341 17.97 13.38 -4.58
CA CYS A 341 16.55 13.66 -4.36
C CYS A 341 15.84 13.99 -5.68
N PRO A 342 14.55 13.66 -5.82
CA PRO A 342 13.79 14.10 -6.98
C PRO A 342 13.64 15.63 -6.99
N THR A 343 13.96 16.26 -8.11
CA THR A 343 13.68 17.69 -8.35
C THR A 343 12.19 17.96 -8.18
N GLN A 344 11.83 18.94 -7.36
CA GLN A 344 10.46 19.44 -7.32
C GLN A 344 10.13 20.13 -8.66
N GLY A 345 9.56 19.36 -9.59
CA GLY A 345 9.04 19.84 -10.86
C GLY A 345 9.97 19.69 -12.05
N GLU A 346 9.79 18.58 -12.79
CA GLU A 346 9.68 18.56 -14.26
C GLU A 346 8.68 17.48 -14.68
#